data_AF-A0A7K4M5S0-F1
#
_entry.id   AF-A0A7K4M5S0-F1
#
_cell.length_a   1.000
_cell.length_b   1.000
_cell.length_c   1.000
_cell.angle_alpha   90.00
_cell.angle_beta   90.00
_cell.angle_gamma   90.00
#
_symmetry.space_group_name_H-M   'P 1'
#
loop_
_entity.id
_entity.type
_entity.pdbx_description
1 polymer ?
#
loop_
_entity_poly.entity_id
_entity_poly.type
_entity_poly.pdbx_seq_one_letter_code
_entity_poly.pdbx_strand_id
1 'polypeptide(L)' 'VARDNHLLGRFLLRGFSPAPRGMSLLEVTFYVDADGILSVFALDRVTGSANPVAVDARKGR' A
#
# COMPACT_ATOMS: atom_id res chain seq x y z
N VAL A 1 -6.86 16.18 -3.49
CA VAL A 1 -5.39 16.11 -3.36
C VAL A 1 -4.89 17.54 -3.25
N ALA A 2 -4.12 17.88 -2.22
CA ALA A 2 -3.56 19.23 -2.10
C ALA A 2 -2.54 19.45 -3.21
N ARG A 3 -2.50 20.67 -3.78
CA ARG A 3 -1.64 21.00 -4.93
C ARG A 3 -0.14 20.79 -4.64
N ASP A 4 0.23 20.84 -3.37
CA ASP A 4 1.63 20.82 -2.93
C ASP A 4 2.11 19.43 -2.46
N ASN A 5 1.27 18.39 -2.59
CA ASN A 5 1.66 17.04 -2.20
C ASN A 5 2.67 16.44 -3.18
N HIS A 6 3.77 15.89 -2.65
CA HIS A 6 4.72 15.11 -3.45
C HIS A 6 4.26 13.65 -3.56
N LEU A 7 4.10 13.16 -4.80
CA LEU A 7 3.70 11.78 -5.06
C LEU A 7 4.91 10.84 -4.89
N LEU A 8 4.94 10.12 -3.78
CA LEU A 8 6.02 9.16 -3.48
C LEU A 8 5.95 7.89 -4.34
N GLY A 9 4.76 7.51 -4.81
CA GLY A 9 4.58 6.34 -5.66
C GLY A 9 3.12 6.00 -5.90
N ARG A 10 2.88 5.13 -6.88
CA ARG A 10 1.56 4.55 -7.16
C ARG A 10 1.71 3.04 -7.20
N PHE A 11 0.87 2.35 -6.44
CA PHE A 11 0.88 0.90 -6.35
C PHE A 11 -0.45 0.38 -6.84
N LEU A 12 -0.39 -0.73 -7.55
CA LEU A 12 -1.58 -1.39 -8.05
C LEU A 12 -1.64 -2.77 -7.42
N LEU A 13 -2.53 -2.90 -6.45
CA LEU A 13 -2.77 -4.14 -5.75
C LEU A 13 -3.60 -5.05 -6.69
N ARG A 14 -3.04 -6.21 -7.08
CA ARG A 14 -3.68 -7.21 -7.95
C ARG A 14 -3.82 -8.55 -7.22
N GLY A 15 -4.64 -9.44 -7.77
CA GLY A 15 -4.75 -10.83 -7.29
C GLY A 15 -5.79 -11.03 -6.18
N PHE A 16 -6.59 -10.01 -5.85
CA PHE A 16 -7.71 -10.18 -4.95
C PHE A 16 -8.88 -10.82 -5.68
N SER A 17 -9.48 -11.82 -5.05
CA SER A 17 -10.72 -12.43 -5.53
C SER A 17 -11.85 -11.40 -5.54
N PRO A 18 -12.79 -11.47 -6.49
CA PRO A 18 -13.99 -10.65 -6.46
C PRO A 18 -14.75 -10.90 -5.15
N ALA A 19 -14.80 -9.92 -4.27
CA ALA A 19 -15.58 -9.97 -3.05
C ALA A 19 -16.90 -9.21 -3.25
N PRO A 20 -17.98 -9.63 -2.57
CA PRO A 20 -19.21 -8.84 -2.51
C PRO A 20 -18.90 -7.41 -2.07
N ARG A 21 -19.56 -6.43 -2.68
CA ARG A 21 -19.41 -5.02 -2.30
C ARG A 21 -19.69 -4.87 -0.79
N GLY A 22 -18.75 -4.25 -0.07
CA GLY A 22 -18.83 -4.08 1.38
C GLY A 22 -18.27 -5.22 2.23
N MET A 23 -17.86 -6.35 1.63
CA MET A 23 -17.22 -7.47 2.35
C MET A 23 -15.70 -7.59 2.12
N SER A 24 -15.14 -6.91 1.10
CA SER A 24 -13.69 -6.86 0.93
C SER A 24 -13.09 -6.03 2.07
N LEU A 25 -12.38 -6.70 2.96
CA LEU A 25 -11.70 -6.06 4.07
C LEU A 25 -10.20 -6.02 3.76
N LEU A 26 -9.81 -5.00 3.01
CA LEU A 26 -8.42 -4.71 2.70
C LEU A 26 -7.82 -3.87 3.84
N GLU A 27 -6.77 -4.38 4.46
CA GLU A 27 -5.96 -3.65 5.42
C GLU A 27 -4.69 -3.15 4.74
N VAL A 28 -4.43 -1.85 4.87
CA VAL A 28 -3.22 -1.23 4.34
C VAL A 28 -2.42 -0.67 5.49
N THR A 29 -1.18 -1.15 5.63
CA THR A 29 -0.25 -0.72 6.67
C THR A 29 0.87 0.08 6.04
N PHE A 30 1.08 1.28 6.56
CA PHE A 30 2.21 2.15 6.20
C PHE A 30 3.22 2.09 7.33
N TYR A 31 4.45 1.73 7.00
CA TYR A 31 5.55 1.61 7.95
C TYR A 31 6.70 2.49 7.50
N VAL A 32 7.18 3.35 8.38
CA VAL A 32 8.40 4.14 8.15
C VAL A 32 9.44 3.64 9.12
N ASP A 33 10.59 3.20 8.60
CA ASP A 33 11.70 2.75 9.43
C ASP A 33 12.59 3.91 9.91
N ALA A 34 13.59 3.56 10.73
CA ALA A 34 14.54 4.52 11.28
C ALA A 34 15.39 5.25 10.21
N ASP A 35 15.54 4.64 9.02
CA ASP A 35 16.26 5.23 7.88
C ASP A 35 15.36 6.14 7.03
N GLY A 36 14.07 6.25 7.39
CA GLY A 36 13.08 7.05 6.69
C GLY A 36 12.52 6.41 5.42
N ILE A 37 12.68 5.09 5.24
CA ILE A 37 12.13 4.37 4.10
C ILE A 37 10.67 3.99 4.40
N LEU A 38 9.78 4.34 3.47
CA LEU A 38 8.36 4.00 3.55
C LEU A 38 8.11 2.63 2.93
N SER A 39 7.61 1.70 3.74
CA SER A 39 7.10 0.40 3.29
C SER A 39 5.58 0.39 3.35
N VAL A 40 4.95 -0.19 2.33
CA VAL A 40 3.49 -0.32 2.24
C VAL A 40 3.14 -1.80 2.17
N PHE A 41 2.27 -2.26 3.07
CA PHE A 41 1.78 -3.62 3.10
C PHE A 41 0.28 -3.63 2.85
N ALA A 42 -0.19 -4.57 2.04
CA ALA A 42 -1.61 -4.80 1.83
C ALA A 42 -1.96 -6.23 2.20
N LEU A 43 -2.95 -6.40 3.07
CA LEU A 43 -3.49 -7.68 3.50
C LEU A 43 -4.98 -7.73 3.15
N ASP A 44 -5.39 -8.75 2.41
CA ASP A 44 -6.80 -9.09 2.28
C ASP A 44 -7.20 -10.01 3.43
N ARG A 45 -8.02 -9.51 4.36
CA ARG A 45 -8.43 -10.26 5.55
C ARG A 45 -9.37 -11.43 5.26
N VAL A 46 -9.98 -11.48 4.07
CA VAL A 46 -10.86 -12.60 3.69
C VAL A 46 -10.05 -13.81 3.26
N THR A 47 -9.00 -13.59 2.46
CA THR A 47 -8.15 -14.67 1.92
C THR A 47 -6.89 -14.92 2.74
N GLY A 48 -6.49 -13.97 3.58
CA GLY A 48 -5.19 -13.97 4.27
C GLY A 48 -4.01 -13.67 3.34
N SER A 49 -4.26 -13.29 2.08
CA SER A 49 -3.21 -13.00 1.11
C SER A 49 -2.58 -11.64 1.39
N ALA A 50 -1.25 -11.62 1.52
CA ALA A 50 -0.46 -10.42 1.74
C ALA A 50 0.42 -10.12 0.52
N ASN A 51 0.36 -8.88 0.03
CA ASN A 51 1.21 -8.38 -1.05
C ASN A 51 2.07 -7.22 -0.53
N PRO A 52 3.35 -7.46 -0.20
CA PRO A 52 4.25 -6.40 0.26
C PRO A 52 4.71 -5.52 -0.92
N VAL A 53 4.73 -4.21 -0.71
CA VAL A 53 5.25 -3.23 -1.68
C VAL A 53 6.18 -2.26 -0.96
N ALA A 54 7.48 -2.32 -1.26
CA ALA A 54 8.46 -1.39 -0.72
C ALA A 54 8.52 -0.11 -1.59
N VAL A 55 8.60 1.06 -0.94
CA VAL A 55 8.73 2.36 -1.62
C VAL A 55 10.05 2.99 -1.21
N ASP A 56 11.00 3.03 -2.13
CA ASP A 56 12.23 3.77 -1.90
C ASP A 56 11.97 5.26 -2.14
N ALA A 57 11.83 6.02 -1.04
CA ALA A 57 11.58 7.45 -1.05
C ALA A 57 12.77 8.27 -1.63
N ARG A 58 13.92 7.64 -1.93
CA ARG A 58 15.10 8.33 -2.47
C ARG A 58 14.96 8.78 -3.93
N LYS A 59 13.95 8.30 -4.66
CA LYS A 59 13.79 8.61 -6.10
C LYS A 59 13.18 9.99 -6.39
N GLY A 60 12.88 10.78 -5.35
CA GLY A 60 12.21 12.09 -5.45
C GLY A 60 13.10 13.33 -5.31
N ARG A 61 14.44 13.22 -5.35
CA ARG A 61 15.35 14.38 -5.33
C ARG A 61 15.80 14.79 -6.72
#